data_AF-A0A2U3DP48-F1
#
_entry.id   AF-A0A2U3DP48-F1
#
_cell.length_a   1.000
_cell.length_b   1.000
_cell.length_c   1.000
_cell.angle_alpha   90.00
_cell.angle_beta   90.00
_cell.angle_gamma   90.00
#
_symmetry.space_group_name_H-M   'P 1'
#
loop_
_entity.id
_entity.type
_entity.pdbx_description
1 polymer ?
#
loop_
_entity_poly.entity_id
_entity_poly.type
_entity_poly.pdbx_seq_one_letter_code
_entity_poly.pdbx_strand_id
1 'polypeptide(L)'
;MAGDGRAVCHGLQPHHGFHIMAPALPSIAKELHMSDTEAAMSLSIYLLATAFGPLAIGPLSELYAGFGASAIYSLAGGVLGDIWRPEHRGRTLSMYLLIPLLGGAVGPIIGGFMAERTTWRWMFWSTSIFQGVMVVVSFFSFFETYAPVVLQRRAAKIRKETGNGRYHTASEKLNEGKSSVAILKQALTRPLRLLAFHPLVQVSSLLTGFNYGIMYVTLSTFSQLWTKQYGQSVKD
;
A
#
# COMPACT_ATOMS: atom_id res chain seq x y z
N MET A 1 6.93 56.43 -10.36
CA MET A 1 6.84 56.07 -8.93
C MET A 1 6.10 54.74 -8.87
N ALA A 2 6.76 53.60 -9.14
CA ALA A 2 7.69 52.87 -8.28
C ALA A 2 7.00 52.34 -7.00
N GLY A 3 6.74 51.02 -6.97
CA GLY A 3 6.11 50.30 -5.86
C GLY A 3 5.64 48.89 -6.27
N ASP A 4 6.61 48.06 -6.67
CA ASP A 4 6.51 46.61 -6.97
C ASP A 4 6.15 45.78 -5.71
N GLY A 5 5.63 44.56 -5.90
CA GLY A 5 5.47 43.62 -4.78
C GLY A 5 4.61 42.39 -5.05
N ARG A 6 4.93 41.63 -6.11
CA ARG A 6 4.37 40.30 -6.42
C ARG A 6 4.21 39.41 -5.18
N ALA A 7 2.97 39.14 -4.74
CA ALA A 7 2.66 38.01 -3.87
C ALA A 7 2.55 36.74 -4.72
N VAL A 8 3.72 36.16 -4.96
CA VAL A 8 3.94 34.95 -5.76
C VAL A 8 3.29 33.74 -5.10
N CYS A 9 2.51 33.02 -5.92
CA CYS A 9 2.03 31.66 -5.69
C CYS A 9 3.18 30.71 -5.29
N HIS A 10 3.14 30.18 -4.06
CA HIS A 10 3.81 28.93 -3.67
C HIS A 10 2.74 28.11 -2.94
N GLY A 11 2.14 27.05 -3.50
CA GLY A 11 2.79 25.97 -4.23
C GLY A 11 3.37 25.00 -3.20
N LEU A 12 2.59 23.95 -2.87
CA LEU A 12 2.91 22.83 -1.98
C LEU A 12 4.41 22.54 -1.90
N GLN A 13 5.00 22.80 -0.74
CA GLN A 13 6.38 22.46 -0.45
C GLN A 13 6.48 22.02 1.03
N PRO A 14 7.07 20.85 1.34
CA PRO A 14 7.01 20.23 2.66
C PRO A 14 7.89 20.87 3.75
N HIS A 15 8.36 22.12 3.57
CA HIS A 15 9.36 22.78 4.43
C HIS A 15 8.82 23.96 5.25
N HIS A 16 7.54 23.94 5.61
CA HIS A 16 6.91 24.98 6.44
C HIS A 16 7.62 25.24 7.79
N GLY A 17 8.40 24.29 8.32
CA GLY A 17 9.13 24.46 9.57
C GLY A 17 10.28 25.47 9.52
N PHE A 18 10.99 25.54 8.40
CA PHE A 18 12.18 26.40 8.24
C PHE A 18 11.82 27.89 8.15
N HIS A 19 10.71 28.22 7.47
CA HIS A 19 10.24 29.60 7.30
C HIS A 19 9.58 30.19 8.55
N ILE A 20 9.18 29.37 9.53
CA ILE A 20 8.60 29.84 10.80
C ILE A 20 9.71 30.12 11.82
N MET A 21 10.74 29.27 11.89
CA MET A 21 11.81 29.41 12.89
C MET A 21 12.83 30.50 12.57
N ALA A 22 13.21 30.67 11.29
CA ALA A 22 14.19 31.68 10.88
C ALA A 22 13.83 33.13 11.28
N PRO A 23 12.59 33.63 11.07
CA PRO A 23 12.19 34.97 11.50
C PRO A 23 11.84 35.08 13.00
N ALA A 24 11.59 33.96 13.71
CA ALA A 24 11.28 33.95 15.14
C ALA A 24 12.52 33.87 16.05
N LEU A 25 13.67 33.45 15.50
CA LEU A 25 14.96 33.34 16.19
C LEU A 25 15.38 34.61 16.96
N PRO A 26 15.28 35.84 16.41
CA PRO A 26 15.65 37.06 17.14
C PRO A 26 14.76 37.33 18.36
N SER A 27 13.48 36.94 18.29
CA SER A 27 12.51 37.09 19.38
C SER A 27 12.78 36.08 20.50
N ILE A 28 13.07 34.83 20.14
CA ILE A 28 13.37 33.74 21.09
C ILE A 28 14.71 33.98 21.79
N ALA A 29 15.74 34.41 21.06
CA ALA A 29 17.05 34.71 21.64
C ALA A 29 16.98 35.84 22.68
N LYS A 30 16.10 36.83 22.44
CA LYS A 30 15.88 37.97 23.35
C LYS A 30 15.08 37.60 24.60
N GLU A 31 14.09 36.69 24.50
CA GLU A 31 13.31 36.21 25.64
C GLU A 31 14.07 35.21 26.52
N LEU A 32 14.93 34.36 25.93
CA LEU A 32 15.69 33.36 26.67
C LEU A 32 17.08 33.83 27.14
N HIS A 33 17.46 35.10 26.88
CA HIS A 33 18.81 35.62 27.14
C HIS A 33 19.94 34.76 26.53
N MET A 34 19.69 34.15 25.37
CA MET A 34 20.66 33.26 24.71
C MET A 34 21.68 34.07 23.90
N SER A 35 22.92 33.57 23.84
CA SER A 35 23.90 34.15 22.92
C SER A 35 23.60 33.75 21.47
N ASP A 36 24.05 34.56 20.51
CA ASP A 36 23.86 34.30 19.07
C ASP A 36 24.37 32.90 18.65
N THR A 37 25.37 32.36 19.36
CA THR A 37 25.92 31.03 19.10
C THR A 37 25.00 29.90 19.58
N GLU A 38 24.27 30.07 20.69
CA GLU A 38 23.34 29.06 21.18
C GLU A 38 22.09 28.97 20.30
N ALA A 39 21.61 30.12 19.82
CA ALA A 39 20.51 30.20 18.85
C ALA A 39 20.86 29.49 17.53
N ALA A 40 22.09 29.70 17.03
CA ALA A 40 22.60 29.02 15.83
C ALA A 40 22.67 27.49 16.00
N MET A 41 23.15 27.00 17.16
CA MET A 41 23.22 25.56 17.47
C MET A 41 21.83 24.92 17.50
N SER A 42 20.82 25.60 18.05
CA SER A 42 19.43 25.11 18.09
C SER A 42 18.83 24.97 16.68
N LEU A 43 19.08 25.94 15.80
CA LEU A 43 18.63 25.90 14.40
C LEU A 43 19.33 24.78 13.63
N SER A 44 20.63 24.57 13.84
CA SER A 44 21.37 23.47 13.21
C SER A 44 20.84 22.10 13.64
N ILE A 45 20.52 21.90 14.93
CA ILE A 45 19.92 20.66 15.44
C ILE A 45 18.52 20.45 14.84
N TYR A 46 17.71 21.52 14.76
CA TYR A 46 16.39 21.47 14.12
C TYR A 46 16.48 21.08 12.64
N LEU A 47 17.40 21.69 11.89
CA LEU A 47 17.64 21.36 10.48
C LEU A 47 18.08 19.91 10.30
N LEU A 48 18.97 19.41 11.16
CA LEU A 48 19.37 18.00 11.18
C LEU A 48 18.16 17.10 11.41
N ALA A 49 17.34 17.39 12.43
CA ALA A 49 16.14 16.60 12.72
C ALA A 49 15.14 16.61 11.55
N THR A 50 14.95 17.75 10.88
CA THR A 50 14.07 17.84 9.70
C THR A 50 14.66 17.23 8.44
N ALA A 51 15.99 17.06 8.34
CA ALA A 51 16.64 16.38 7.23
C ALA A 51 16.60 14.85 7.38
N PHE A 52 16.86 14.34 8.59
CA PHE A 52 16.86 12.90 8.86
C PHE A 52 15.46 12.31 9.09
N GLY A 53 14.52 13.11 9.60
CA GLY A 53 13.14 12.69 9.85
C GLY A 53 12.44 12.13 8.60
N PRO A 54 12.30 12.90 7.51
CA PRO A 54 11.69 12.44 6.27
C PRO A 54 12.48 11.31 5.58
N LEU A 55 13.82 11.31 5.73
CA LEU A 55 14.70 10.29 5.14
C LEU A 55 14.47 8.89 5.72
N ALA A 56 14.14 8.80 7.01
CA ALA A 56 13.85 7.53 7.68
C ALA A 56 12.35 7.22 7.68
N ILE A 57 11.51 8.19 8.08
CA ILE A 57 10.07 7.95 8.31
C ILE A 57 9.33 7.75 6.98
N GLY A 58 9.70 8.49 5.93
CA GLY A 58 9.09 8.36 4.61
C GLY A 58 9.21 6.93 4.05
N PRO A 59 10.43 6.43 3.80
CA PRO A 59 10.63 5.08 3.26
C PRO A 59 10.09 3.98 4.17
N LEU A 60 10.18 4.14 5.50
CA LEU A 60 9.59 3.17 6.44
C LEU A 60 8.07 3.11 6.30
N SER A 61 7.39 4.26 6.20
CA SER A 61 5.94 4.29 6.02
C SER A 61 5.49 3.64 4.71
N GLU A 62 6.24 3.88 3.63
CA GLU A 62 6.00 3.25 2.33
C GLU A 62 6.23 1.75 2.35
N LEU A 63 7.25 1.29 3.08
CA LEU A 63 7.54 -0.13 3.25
C LEU A 63 6.38 -0.85 3.97
N TYR A 64 5.90 -0.30 5.09
CA TYR A 64 4.76 -0.88 5.81
C TYR A 64 3.47 -0.86 5.00
N ALA A 65 3.19 0.23 4.29
CA ALA A 65 2.05 0.32 3.39
C ALA A 65 2.15 -0.71 2.25
N GLY A 66 3.33 -0.86 1.66
CA GLY A 66 3.62 -1.82 0.61
C GLY A 66 3.44 -3.27 1.06
N PHE A 67 3.93 -3.62 2.26
CA PHE A 67 3.70 -4.95 2.84
C PHE A 67 2.21 -5.24 3.01
N GLY A 68 1.43 -4.30 3.56
CA GLY A 68 -0.01 -4.44 3.73
C GLY A 68 -0.75 -4.63 2.40
N ALA A 69 -0.42 -3.81 1.38
CA ALA A 69 -1.00 -3.93 0.06
C ALA A 69 -0.69 -5.30 -0.59
N SER A 70 0.56 -5.77 -0.49
CA SER A 70 1.01 -7.03 -1.10
C SER A 70 0.21 -8.25 -0.62
N ALA A 71 -0.14 -8.28 0.68
CA ALA A 71 -0.93 -9.34 1.28
C ALA A 71 -2.35 -9.38 0.67
N ILE A 72 -2.99 -8.22 0.49
CA ILE A 72 -4.35 -8.12 -0.07
C ILE A 72 -4.36 -8.64 -1.52
N TYR A 73 -3.42 -8.18 -2.36
CA TYR A 73 -3.35 -8.62 -3.76
C TYR A 73 -3.06 -10.13 -3.89
N SER A 74 -2.18 -10.67 -3.04
CA SER A 74 -1.83 -12.09 -3.07
C SER A 74 -2.99 -13.00 -2.63
N LEU A 75 -3.75 -12.59 -1.61
CA LEU A 75 -4.89 -13.35 -1.09
C LEU A 75 -6.11 -13.29 -2.01
N ALA A 76 -6.36 -12.14 -2.65
CA ALA A 76 -7.54 -11.95 -3.50
C ALA A 76 -7.64 -12.99 -4.62
N GLY A 77 -6.52 -13.31 -5.28
CA GLY A 77 -6.49 -14.31 -6.35
C GLY A 77 -6.79 -15.73 -5.85
N GLY A 78 -6.26 -16.09 -4.68
CA GLY A 78 -6.50 -17.40 -4.05
C GLY A 78 -7.96 -17.57 -3.61
N VAL A 79 -8.49 -16.58 -2.90
CA VAL A 79 -9.87 -16.58 -2.42
C VAL A 79 -10.86 -16.63 -3.59
N LEU A 80 -10.62 -15.85 -4.65
CA LEU A 80 -11.48 -15.87 -5.84
C LEU A 80 -11.44 -17.23 -6.55
N GLY A 81 -10.27 -17.90 -6.53
CA GLY A 81 -10.08 -19.25 -7.04
C GLY A 81 -10.84 -20.31 -6.25
N ASP A 82 -10.94 -20.14 -4.93
CA ASP A 82 -11.62 -21.07 -4.02
C ASP A 82 -13.15 -20.94 -4.06
N ILE A 83 -13.68 -19.72 -4.27
CA ILE A 83 -15.14 -19.46 -4.29
C ILE A 83 -15.77 -19.88 -5.63
N TRP A 84 -15.10 -19.63 -6.75
CA TRP A 84 -15.71 -19.73 -8.08
C TRP A 84 -15.23 -20.92 -8.89
N ARG A 85 -16.20 -21.64 -9.45
CA ARG A 85 -15.97 -22.71 -10.41
C ARG A 85 -15.31 -22.16 -11.70
N PRO A 86 -14.49 -22.97 -12.41
CA PRO A 86 -13.70 -22.50 -13.56
C PRO A 86 -14.53 -21.82 -14.65
N GLU A 87 -15.78 -22.21 -14.85
CA GLU A 87 -16.65 -21.74 -15.94
C GLU A 87 -17.11 -20.27 -15.76
N HIS A 88 -17.17 -19.78 -14.52
CA HIS A 88 -17.58 -18.40 -14.20
C HIS A 88 -16.43 -17.50 -13.74
N ARG A 89 -15.20 -18.02 -13.77
CA ARG A 89 -14.03 -17.32 -13.23
C ARG A 89 -13.71 -16.05 -14.01
N GLY A 90 -13.86 -16.06 -15.34
CA GLY A 90 -13.62 -14.88 -16.19
C GLY A 90 -14.55 -13.71 -15.87
N ARG A 91 -15.86 -13.95 -15.83
CA ARG A 91 -16.87 -12.91 -15.56
C ARG A 91 -16.68 -12.28 -14.17
N THR A 92 -16.40 -13.10 -13.17
CA THR A 92 -16.24 -12.61 -11.80
C THR A 92 -14.92 -11.88 -11.61
N LEU A 93 -13.84 -12.34 -12.26
CA LEU A 93 -12.58 -11.62 -12.27
C LEU A 93 -12.73 -10.24 -12.91
N SER A 94 -13.47 -10.12 -14.02
CA SER A 94 -13.77 -8.82 -14.63
C SER A 94 -14.56 -7.90 -13.69
N MET A 95 -15.54 -8.43 -12.95
CA MET A 95 -16.26 -7.66 -11.94
C MET A 95 -15.35 -7.23 -10.78
N TYR A 96 -14.45 -8.09 -10.33
CA TYR A 96 -13.46 -7.75 -9.29
C TYR A 96 -12.53 -6.62 -9.74
N LEU A 97 -12.10 -6.63 -11.01
CA LEU A 97 -11.23 -5.58 -11.57
C LEU A 97 -11.89 -4.20 -11.68
N LEU A 98 -13.23 -4.13 -11.65
CA LEU A 98 -13.93 -2.85 -11.58
C LEU A 98 -13.75 -2.16 -10.22
N ILE A 99 -13.50 -2.92 -9.15
CA ILE A 99 -13.38 -2.36 -7.79
C ILE A 99 -12.14 -1.45 -7.68
N PRO A 100 -10.92 -1.88 -8.07
CA PRO A 100 -9.76 -0.98 -8.12
C PRO A 100 -9.94 0.19 -9.07
N LEU A 101 -10.62 -0.01 -10.21
CA LEU A 101 -10.86 1.06 -11.19
C LEU A 101 -11.74 2.16 -10.61
N LEU A 102 -12.83 1.78 -9.94
CA LEU A 102 -13.70 2.72 -9.23
C LEU A 102 -12.96 3.40 -8.07
N GLY A 103 -12.14 2.65 -7.33
CA GLY A 103 -11.28 3.21 -6.28
C GLY A 103 -10.32 4.28 -6.80
N GLY A 104 -9.68 4.02 -7.95
CA GLY A 104 -8.78 4.98 -8.60
C GLY A 104 -9.47 6.24 -9.12
N ALA A 105 -10.75 6.14 -9.52
CA ALA A 105 -11.55 7.29 -9.95
C ALA A 105 -12.09 8.11 -8.77
N VAL A 106 -12.59 7.45 -7.73
CA VAL A 106 -13.21 8.09 -6.56
C VAL A 106 -12.18 8.69 -5.61
N GLY A 107 -10.99 8.08 -5.51
CA GLY A 107 -9.92 8.52 -4.61
C GLY A 107 -9.51 9.99 -4.77
N PRO A 108 -9.13 10.45 -5.98
CA PRO A 108 -8.78 11.85 -6.22
C PRO A 108 -9.93 12.84 -5.99
N ILE A 109 -11.18 12.43 -6.25
CA ILE A 109 -12.36 13.29 -6.04
C ILE A 109 -12.55 13.57 -4.55
N ILE A 110 -12.51 12.51 -3.72
CA ILE A 110 -12.61 12.65 -2.27
C ILE A 110 -11.38 13.40 -1.73
N GLY A 111 -10.17 13.11 -2.26
CA GLY A 111 -8.93 13.79 -1.88
C GLY A 111 -8.95 15.28 -2.16
N GLY A 112 -9.46 15.71 -3.32
CA GLY A 112 -9.61 17.11 -3.70
C GLY A 112 -10.58 17.85 -2.77
N PHE A 113 -11.76 17.26 -2.52
CA PHE A 113 -12.75 17.85 -1.61
C PHE A 113 -12.22 17.99 -0.16
N MET A 114 -11.47 16.99 0.31
CA MET A 114 -10.86 16.99 1.64
C MET A 114 -9.71 18.00 1.77
N ALA A 115 -8.93 18.22 0.70
CA ALA A 115 -7.85 19.20 0.67
C ALA A 115 -8.36 20.65 0.71
N GLU A 116 -9.51 20.93 0.11
CA GLU A 116 -10.12 22.27 0.11
C GLU A 116 -10.83 22.62 1.43
N ARG A 117 -11.40 21.62 2.12
CA ARG A 117 -12.31 21.84 3.25
C ARG A 117 -11.73 21.43 4.60
N THR A 118 -10.59 20.74 4.66
CA THR A 118 -10.06 20.17 5.90
C THR A 118 -8.52 20.19 5.97
N THR A 119 -7.96 20.04 7.17
CA THR A 119 -6.51 19.89 7.39
C THR A 119 -6.00 18.54 6.89
N TRP A 120 -4.74 18.48 6.46
CA TRP A 120 -4.07 17.27 5.96
C TRP A 120 -4.17 16.03 6.87
N ARG A 121 -4.25 16.21 8.19
CA ARG A 121 -4.37 15.10 9.17
C ARG A 121 -5.67 14.32 9.01
N TRP A 122 -6.76 14.98 8.64
CA TRP A 122 -8.07 14.35 8.49
C TRP A 122 -8.14 13.43 7.27
N MET A 123 -7.25 13.59 6.29
CA MET A 123 -7.10 12.61 5.20
C MET A 123 -6.69 11.24 5.74
N PHE A 124 -5.80 11.19 6.73
CA PHE A 124 -5.39 9.94 7.36
C PHE A 124 -6.46 9.38 8.30
N TRP A 125 -7.11 10.23 9.11
CA TRP A 125 -8.15 9.78 10.05
C TRP A 125 -9.38 9.22 9.34
N SER A 126 -9.89 9.91 8.31
CA SER A 126 -11.05 9.45 7.54
C SER A 126 -10.81 8.10 6.86
N THR A 127 -9.68 7.95 6.17
CA THR A 127 -9.28 6.70 5.51
C THR A 127 -9.13 5.57 6.53
N SER A 128 -8.54 5.86 7.70
CA SER A 128 -8.36 4.86 8.76
C SER A 128 -9.67 4.41 9.39
N ILE A 129 -10.61 5.34 9.63
CA ILE A 129 -11.94 5.03 10.16
C ILE A 129 -12.72 4.18 9.15
N PHE A 130 -12.74 4.60 7.89
CA PHE A 130 -13.42 3.86 6.83
C PHE A 130 -12.87 2.43 6.70
N GLN A 131 -11.53 2.29 6.68
CA GLN A 131 -10.89 0.98 6.62
C GLN A 131 -11.20 0.14 7.87
N GLY A 132 -11.18 0.74 9.05
CA GLY A 132 -11.52 0.06 10.31
C GLY A 132 -12.96 -0.48 10.28
N VAL A 133 -13.92 0.33 9.85
CA VAL A 133 -15.32 -0.08 9.68
C VAL A 133 -15.44 -1.24 8.70
N MET A 134 -14.78 -1.16 7.55
CA MET A 134 -14.80 -2.24 6.54
C MET A 134 -14.23 -3.55 7.08
N VAL A 135 -13.16 -3.49 7.87
CA VAL A 135 -12.56 -4.66 8.52
C VAL A 135 -13.52 -5.26 9.56
N VAL A 136 -14.15 -4.43 10.38
CA VAL A 136 -15.14 -4.89 11.39
C VAL A 136 -16.32 -5.56 10.71
N VAL A 137 -16.91 -4.94 9.69
CA VAL A 137 -18.01 -5.52 8.91
C VAL A 137 -17.58 -6.84 8.27
N SER A 138 -16.36 -6.89 7.73
CA SER A 138 -15.83 -8.09 7.10
C SER A 138 -15.68 -9.24 8.11
N PHE A 139 -15.20 -8.95 9.32
CA PHE A 139 -15.03 -9.96 10.36
C PHE A 139 -16.36 -10.62 10.77
N PHE A 140 -17.46 -9.87 10.79
CA PHE A 140 -18.78 -10.42 11.12
C PHE A 140 -19.52 -11.05 9.93
N SER A 141 -19.23 -10.62 8.70
CA SER A 141 -20.00 -11.05 7.52
C SER A 141 -19.34 -12.21 6.76
N PHE A 142 -18.00 -12.33 6.78
CA PHE A 142 -17.29 -13.37 6.04
C PHE A 142 -17.02 -14.59 6.93
N PHE A 143 -17.65 -15.71 6.57
CA PHE A 143 -17.31 -17.01 7.13
C PHE A 143 -16.08 -17.60 6.43
N GLU A 144 -15.34 -18.45 7.14
CA GLU A 144 -14.16 -19.16 6.66
C GLU A 144 -14.37 -19.79 5.27
N THR A 145 -13.72 -19.23 4.25
CA THR A 145 -13.82 -19.68 2.84
C THR A 145 -12.82 -20.79 2.49
N TYR A 146 -11.79 -21.00 3.31
CA TYR A 146 -10.71 -21.93 2.98
C TYR A 146 -11.15 -23.41 3.06
N ALA A 147 -11.37 -24.02 1.89
CA ALA A 147 -11.90 -25.37 1.76
C ALA A 147 -11.16 -26.44 2.61
N PRO A 148 -9.82 -26.48 2.69
CA PRO A 148 -9.10 -27.49 3.48
C PRO A 148 -9.41 -27.43 4.97
N VAL A 149 -9.56 -26.22 5.54
CA VAL A 149 -9.87 -26.04 6.97
C VAL A 149 -11.33 -26.41 7.27
N VAL A 150 -12.26 -26.07 6.38
CA VAL A 150 -13.66 -26.49 6.50
C VAL A 150 -13.79 -28.01 6.45
N LEU A 151 -13.07 -28.65 5.52
CA LEU A 151 -13.02 -30.11 5.39
C LEU A 151 -12.36 -30.78 6.60
N GLN A 152 -11.30 -30.19 7.18
CA GLN A 152 -10.70 -30.68 8.42
C GLN A 152 -11.66 -30.62 9.62
N ARG A 153 -12.38 -29.49 9.79
CA ARG A 153 -13.38 -29.36 10.87
C ARG A 153 -14.51 -30.38 10.72
N ARG A 154 -15.00 -30.62 9.49
CA ARG A 154 -16.01 -31.64 9.20
C ARG A 154 -15.49 -33.07 9.44
N ALA A 155 -14.27 -33.38 8.99
CA ALA A 155 -13.65 -34.68 9.22
C ALA A 155 -13.38 -34.95 10.71
N ALA A 156 -13.04 -33.92 11.49
CA ALA A 156 -12.89 -34.02 12.94
C ALA A 156 -14.24 -34.26 13.65
N LYS A 157 -15.32 -33.63 13.18
CA LYS A 157 -16.68 -33.87 13.68
C LYS A 157 -17.14 -35.30 13.40
N ILE A 158 -16.95 -35.78 12.17
CA ILE A 158 -17.27 -37.16 11.77
C ILE A 158 -16.44 -38.19 12.56
N ARG A 159 -15.15 -37.90 12.83
CA ARG A 159 -14.30 -38.75 13.70
C ARG A 159 -14.88 -38.89 15.11
N LYS A 160 -15.39 -37.79 15.69
CA LYS A 160 -16.03 -37.79 17.01
C LYS A 160 -17.37 -38.53 17.03
N GLU A 161 -18.17 -38.37 15.97
CA GLU A 161 -19.51 -38.97 15.89
C GLU A 161 -19.47 -40.47 15.53
N THR A 162 -18.52 -40.91 14.70
CA THR A 162 -18.48 -42.27 14.15
C THR A 162 -17.50 -43.19 14.90
N GLY A 163 -16.64 -42.64 15.77
CA GLY A 163 -15.61 -43.41 16.50
C GLY A 163 -14.55 -44.08 15.61
N ASN A 164 -14.59 -43.86 14.29
CA ASN A 164 -13.73 -44.52 13.32
C ASN A 164 -12.60 -43.59 12.88
N GLY A 165 -11.35 -43.92 13.25
CA GLY A 165 -10.16 -43.11 13.00
C GLY A 165 -9.69 -43.05 11.53
N ARG A 166 -10.37 -43.72 10.59
CA ARG A 166 -9.95 -43.79 9.18
C ARG A 166 -10.16 -42.51 8.36
N TYR A 167 -10.92 -41.54 8.87
CA TYR A 167 -11.22 -40.30 8.15
C TYR A 167 -10.10 -39.26 8.28
N HIS A 168 -9.12 -39.31 7.38
CA HIS A 168 -8.08 -38.29 7.25
C HIS A 168 -8.33 -37.41 6.03
N THR A 169 -8.15 -36.09 6.17
CA THR A 169 -8.20 -35.20 5.01
C THR A 169 -6.93 -35.33 4.16
N ALA A 170 -7.04 -35.11 2.84
CA ALA A 170 -5.89 -35.12 1.94
C ALA A 170 -4.78 -34.15 2.39
N SER A 171 -5.15 -33.04 3.05
CA SER A 171 -4.24 -32.04 3.59
C SER A 171 -3.55 -32.49 4.90
N GLU A 172 -4.19 -33.29 5.75
CA GLU A 172 -3.54 -33.92 6.93
C GLU A 172 -2.56 -35.00 6.49
N LYS A 173 -2.92 -35.84 5.51
CA LYS A 173 -2.07 -36.93 5.02
C LYS A 173 -0.80 -36.44 4.30
N LEU A 174 -0.84 -35.24 3.71
CA LEU A 174 0.32 -34.58 3.07
C LEU A 174 1.29 -33.92 4.07
N ASN A 175 0.80 -33.62 5.27
CA ASN A 175 1.51 -32.91 6.34
C ASN A 175 1.84 -33.82 7.54
N GLU A 176 1.37 -35.06 7.56
CA GLU A 176 1.73 -36.07 8.56
C GLU A 176 3.25 -36.22 8.64
N GLY A 177 3.82 -35.92 9.81
CA GLY A 177 5.25 -36.08 10.11
C GLY A 177 6.19 -34.97 9.64
N LYS A 178 5.69 -33.86 9.06
CA LYS A 178 6.55 -32.75 8.61
C LYS A 178 6.64 -31.65 9.66
N SER A 179 7.87 -31.32 10.08
CA SER A 179 8.16 -30.15 10.91
C SER A 179 7.70 -28.85 10.21
N SER A 180 7.23 -27.86 10.98
CA SER A 180 6.77 -26.56 10.49
C SER A 180 7.80 -25.86 9.59
N VAL A 181 9.09 -26.10 9.85
CA VAL A 181 10.21 -25.60 9.03
C VAL A 181 10.28 -26.29 7.66
N ALA A 182 9.98 -27.59 7.60
CA ALA A 182 9.95 -28.34 6.34
C ALA A 182 8.73 -27.94 5.49
N ILE A 183 7.59 -27.64 6.12
CA ILE A 183 6.40 -27.11 5.45
C ILE A 183 6.70 -25.72 4.87
N LEU A 184 7.34 -24.83 5.65
CA LEU A 184 7.73 -23.50 5.17
C LEU A 184 8.74 -23.60 4.00
N LYS A 185 9.76 -24.45 4.13
CA LYS A 185 10.74 -24.69 3.06
C LYS A 185 10.06 -25.25 1.81
N GLN A 186 9.12 -26.17 1.94
CA GLN A 186 8.35 -26.72 0.82
C GLN A 186 7.43 -25.66 0.17
N ALA A 187 6.82 -24.79 0.98
CA ALA A 187 5.96 -23.71 0.50
C ALA A 187 6.73 -22.66 -0.29
N LEU A 188 7.98 -22.35 0.09
CA LEU A 188 8.85 -21.40 -0.62
C LEU A 188 9.53 -21.99 -1.85
N THR A 189 9.98 -23.24 -1.76
CA THR A 189 10.73 -23.89 -2.87
C THR A 189 9.83 -24.24 -4.06
N ARG A 190 8.55 -24.52 -3.85
CA ARG A 190 7.60 -24.87 -4.92
C ARG A 190 7.39 -23.71 -5.92
N PRO A 191 7.01 -22.49 -5.51
CA PRO A 191 6.88 -21.35 -6.40
C PRO A 191 8.18 -20.99 -7.13
N LEU A 192 9.31 -21.00 -6.42
CA LEU A 192 10.62 -20.71 -7.03
C LEU A 192 11.00 -21.71 -8.11
N ARG A 193 10.75 -23.01 -7.87
CA ARG A 193 10.97 -24.06 -8.87
C ARG A 193 10.01 -23.92 -10.05
N LEU A 194 8.75 -23.60 -9.81
CA LEU A 194 7.78 -23.36 -10.90
C LEU A 194 8.21 -22.18 -11.78
N LEU A 195 8.67 -21.09 -11.17
CA LEU A 195 9.14 -19.92 -11.91
C LEU A 195 10.43 -20.22 -12.72
N ALA A 196 11.37 -20.97 -12.14
CA ALA A 196 12.64 -21.28 -12.79
C ALA A 196 12.56 -22.38 -13.87
N PHE A 197 11.63 -23.32 -13.76
CA PHE A 197 11.63 -24.51 -14.63
C PHE A 197 10.37 -24.67 -15.49
N HIS A 198 9.29 -23.92 -15.24
CA HIS A 198 8.07 -24.05 -16.04
C HIS A 198 7.99 -22.98 -17.15
N PRO A 199 8.12 -23.35 -18.44
CA PRO A 199 8.25 -22.39 -19.54
C PRO A 199 7.01 -21.49 -19.69
N LEU A 200 5.82 -22.02 -19.45
CA LEU A 200 4.58 -21.23 -19.51
C LEU A 200 4.57 -20.06 -18.50
N VAL A 201 5.11 -20.28 -17.30
CA VAL A 201 5.18 -19.25 -16.23
C VAL A 201 6.23 -18.20 -16.58
N GLN A 202 7.33 -18.59 -17.24
CA GLN A 202 8.36 -17.65 -17.70
C GLN A 202 7.82 -16.72 -18.78
N VAL A 203 7.12 -17.27 -19.78
CA VAL A 203 6.52 -16.47 -20.85
C VAL A 203 5.50 -15.49 -20.29
N SER A 204 4.62 -15.92 -19.38
CA SER A 204 3.67 -15.00 -18.74
C SER A 204 4.36 -13.93 -17.89
N SER A 205 5.43 -14.30 -17.17
CA SER A 205 6.20 -13.35 -16.35
C SER A 205 6.92 -12.30 -17.19
N LEU A 206 7.49 -12.72 -18.33
CA LEU A 206 8.12 -11.81 -19.29
C LEU A 206 7.10 -10.85 -19.91
N LEU A 207 5.93 -11.37 -20.31
CA LEU A 207 4.86 -10.55 -20.88
C LEU A 207 4.35 -9.51 -19.87
N THR A 208 4.11 -9.92 -18.63
CA THR A 208 3.69 -9.00 -17.55
C THR A 208 4.78 -7.99 -17.24
N GLY A 209 6.05 -8.39 -17.17
CA GLY A 209 7.17 -7.47 -16.97
C GLY A 209 7.30 -6.44 -18.08
N PHE A 210 7.15 -6.85 -19.34
CA PHE A 210 7.13 -5.96 -20.49
C PHE A 210 5.95 -4.97 -20.42
N ASN A 211 4.76 -5.45 -20.05
CA ASN A 211 3.58 -4.60 -19.88
C ASN A 211 3.78 -3.54 -18.79
N TYR A 212 4.31 -3.93 -17.63
CA TYR A 212 4.67 -2.97 -16.57
C TYR A 212 5.75 -1.98 -17.03
N GLY A 213 6.75 -2.45 -17.78
CA GLY A 213 7.78 -1.59 -18.36
C GLY A 213 7.19 -0.48 -19.24
N ILE A 214 6.29 -0.85 -20.17
CA ILE A 214 5.57 0.13 -21.00
C ILE A 214 4.76 1.08 -20.13
N MET A 215 4.01 0.57 -19.15
CA MET A 215 3.20 1.40 -18.26
C MET A 215 4.04 2.47 -17.54
N TYR A 216 5.22 2.12 -17.03
CA TYR A 216 6.12 3.08 -16.36
C TYR A 216 6.75 4.09 -17.33
N VAL A 217 7.12 3.65 -18.54
CA VAL A 217 7.62 4.57 -19.57
C VAL A 217 6.52 5.57 -19.97
N THR A 218 5.28 5.10 -20.16
CA THR A 218 4.15 5.98 -20.46
C THR A 218 3.91 6.97 -19.32
N LEU A 219 3.85 6.50 -18.06
CA LEU A 219 3.61 7.39 -16.91
C LEU A 219 4.71 8.45 -16.73
N SER A 220 5.98 8.08 -16.93
CA SER A 220 7.11 9.01 -16.77
C SER A 220 7.25 10.02 -17.92
N THR A 221 6.92 9.61 -19.14
CA THR A 221 7.00 10.48 -20.33
C THR A 221 5.74 11.32 -20.53
N PHE A 222 4.60 10.97 -19.93
CA PHE A 222 3.32 11.67 -20.09
C PHE A 222 3.43 13.18 -19.84
N SER A 223 3.98 13.59 -18.70
CA SER A 223 4.15 15.01 -18.36
C SER A 223 5.12 15.72 -19.32
N GLN A 224 6.20 15.04 -19.71
CA GLN A 224 7.20 15.60 -20.63
C GLN A 224 6.63 15.80 -22.04
N LEU A 225 5.80 14.87 -22.52
CA LEU A 225 5.15 14.97 -23.82
C LEU A 225 4.23 16.19 -23.89
N TRP A 226 3.36 16.37 -22.89
CA TRP A 226 2.40 17.49 -22.87
C TRP A 226 3.07 18.84 -22.66
N THR A 227 4.10 18.92 -21.82
CA THR A 227 4.82 20.17 -21.57
C THR A 227 5.76 20.57 -22.70
N LYS A 228 6.55 19.62 -23.26
CA LYS A 228 7.57 19.94 -24.26
C LYS A 228 7.07 19.92 -25.70
N GLN A 229 6.19 18.97 -26.08
CA GLN A 229 5.74 18.85 -27.47
C GLN A 229 4.44 19.59 -27.71
N TYR A 230 3.49 19.52 -26.78
CA TYR A 230 2.19 20.17 -26.91
C TYR A 230 2.12 21.55 -26.25
N GLY A 231 3.19 21.98 -25.59
CA GLY A 231 3.30 23.32 -24.98
C GLY A 231 2.27 23.61 -23.89
N GLN A 232 1.62 22.59 -23.32
CA GLN A 232 0.64 22.80 -22.25
C GLN A 232 1.33 23.02 -20.91
N SER A 233 1.00 24.14 -20.27
CA SER A 233 1.45 24.51 -18.94
C SER A 233 0.78 23.63 -17.88
N VAL A 234 1.56 23.11 -16.92
CA VAL A 234 1.05 22.36 -15.75
C VAL A 234 0.37 23.30 -14.74
N LYS A 235 0.45 24.61 -14.97
CA LYS A 235 -0.17 25.66 -14.16
C LYS A 235 -1.14 26.42 -15.04
N ASP A 236 -2.41 26.03 -14.99
CA ASP A 236 -3.57 26.89 -15.17
C ASP A 236 -4.67 26.36 -14.24
#